data_AF-A0A529NB80-F1
#
_entry.id   AF-A0A529NB80-F1
#
_cell.length_a   1.000
_cell.length_b   1.000
_cell.length_c   1.000
_cell.angle_alpha   90.00
_cell.angle_beta   90.00
_cell.angle_gamma   90.00
#
_symmetry.space_group_name_H-M   'P 1'
#
loop_
_entity.id
_entity.type
_entity.pdbx_description
1 polymer ?
#
loop_
_entity_poly.entity_id
_entity_poly.type
_entity_poly.pdbx_seq_one_letter_code
_entity_poly.pdbx_strand_id
1 'polypeptide(L)'
;DLSRSKDPVAARFKFSAAQLDAYGIAELHKLEEVLRRDDYFAMKAVAEMIGKKIGVTIEAPDSRAFLTAYYGELRAHLERKLLLGNRKADKYAQ
;
A
#
# COMPACT_ATOMS: atom_id res chain seq x y z
N ASP A 1 -12.10 -0.81 9.18
CA ASP A 1 -10.89 0.02 9.07
C ASP A 1 -9.67 -0.90 9.06
N LEU A 2 -9.24 -1.33 7.87
CA LEU A 2 -8.16 -2.31 7.72
C LEU A 2 -6.79 -1.72 8.13
N SER A 3 -6.65 -0.39 8.09
CA SER A 3 -5.44 0.33 8.51
C SER A 3 -5.19 0.32 10.03
N ARG A 4 -6.21 0.05 10.87
CA ARG A 4 -6.05 -0.01 12.33
C ARG A 4 -5.49 -1.33 12.85
N SER A 5 -5.44 -2.36 12.01
CA SER A 5 -4.80 -3.64 12.31
C SER A 5 -3.30 -3.41 12.49
N LYS A 6 -2.92 -3.04 13.72
CA LYS A 6 -1.55 -2.68 14.08
C LYS A 6 -0.74 -3.96 14.29
N ASP A 7 -0.53 -4.69 13.20
CA ASP A 7 0.30 -5.88 13.20
C ASP A 7 1.75 -5.48 13.53
N PRO A 8 2.36 -6.03 14.59
CA PRO A 8 3.73 -5.68 14.96
C PRO A 8 4.74 -6.09 13.88
N VAL A 9 4.41 -7.11 13.08
CA VAL A 9 5.20 -7.53 11.92
C VAL A 9 5.06 -6.55 10.77
N ALA A 10 3.84 -6.03 10.53
CA ALA A 10 3.58 -5.02 9.51
C ALA A 10 4.44 -3.76 9.72
N ALA A 11 4.64 -3.34 10.98
CA ALA A 11 5.47 -2.20 11.32
C ALA A 11 6.98 -2.37 11.01
N ARG A 12 7.44 -3.59 10.72
CA ARG A 12 8.84 -3.86 10.34
C ARG A 12 9.10 -3.55 8.87
N PHE A 13 8.07 -3.60 8.03
CA PHE A 13 8.18 -3.26 6.62
C PHE A 13 8.13 -1.74 6.46
N LYS A 14 9.16 -1.19 5.79
CA LYS A 14 9.21 0.23 5.45
C LYS A 14 9.31 0.38 3.94
N PHE A 15 8.46 1.22 3.38
CA PHE A 15 8.43 1.47 1.94
C PHE A 15 8.82 2.90 1.66
N SER A 16 9.63 3.10 0.62
CA SER A 16 9.99 4.45 0.17
C SER A 16 8.85 5.06 -0.64
N ALA A 17 8.73 6.38 -0.59
CA ALA A 17 7.74 7.12 -1.38
C ALA A 17 7.79 6.75 -2.88
N ALA A 18 8.99 6.54 -3.45
CA ALA A 18 9.13 6.11 -4.85
C ALA A 18 8.59 4.70 -5.14
N GLN A 19 8.65 3.78 -4.16
CA GLN A 19 8.07 2.44 -4.28
C GLN A 19 6.54 2.50 -4.20
N LEU A 20 6.00 3.39 -3.36
CA LEU A 20 4.56 3.62 -3.23
C LEU A 20 4.00 4.38 -4.44
N ASP A 21 4.76 5.30 -5.03
CA ASP A 21 4.35 6.07 -6.22
C ASP A 21 4.19 5.19 -7.46
N ALA A 22 4.86 4.03 -7.49
CA ALA A 22 4.68 3.03 -8.54
C ALA A 22 3.28 2.40 -8.55
N TYR A 23 2.50 2.59 -7.46
CA TYR A 23 1.17 2.04 -7.27
C TYR A 23 0.13 3.14 -7.10
N GLY A 24 -0.98 3.04 -7.83
CA GLY A 24 -2.04 4.04 -7.83
C GLY A 24 -3.19 3.75 -6.86
N ILE A 25 -4.18 4.65 -6.87
CA ILE A 25 -5.46 4.47 -6.15
C ILE A 25 -6.19 3.19 -6.62
N ALA A 26 -6.12 2.86 -7.91
CA ALA A 26 -6.75 1.65 -8.44
C ALA A 26 -6.21 0.37 -7.79
N GLU A 27 -4.90 0.31 -7.53
CA GLU A 27 -4.27 -0.83 -6.87
C GLU A 27 -4.57 -0.86 -5.38
N LEU A 28 -4.68 0.30 -4.73
CA LEU A 28 -5.14 0.41 -3.35
C LEU A 28 -6.53 -0.21 -3.17
N HIS A 29 -7.48 0.09 -4.06
CA HIS A 29 -8.82 -0.50 -4.02
C HIS A 29 -8.80 -2.01 -4.22
N LYS A 30 -8.00 -2.50 -5.17
CA LYS A 30 -7.86 -3.94 -5.42
C LYS A 30 -7.26 -4.66 -4.20
N LEU A 31 -6.26 -4.05 -3.57
CA LEU A 31 -5.63 -4.56 -2.36
C LEU A 31 -6.63 -4.57 -1.19
N GLU A 32 -7.44 -3.52 -1.04
CA GLU A 32 -8.51 -3.49 -0.04
C GLU A 32 -9.54 -4.61 -0.25
N GLU A 33 -9.97 -4.84 -1.49
CA GLU A 33 -10.92 -5.92 -1.82
C GLU A 33 -10.35 -7.29 -1.44
N VAL A 34 -9.09 -7.54 -1.77
CA VAL A 34 -8.39 -8.79 -1.42
C VAL A 34 -8.28 -8.96 0.10
N LEU A 35 -7.90 -7.89 0.81
CA LEU A 35 -7.84 -7.90 2.28
C LEU A 35 -9.22 -8.14 2.91
N ARG A 36 -10.30 -7.58 2.34
CA ARG A 36 -11.68 -7.79 2.83
C ARG A 36 -12.20 -9.19 2.56
N ARG A 37 -11.82 -9.79 1.43
CA ARG A 37 -12.20 -11.16 1.09
C ARG A 37 -11.53 -12.20 1.98
N ASP A 38 -10.47 -11.83 2.69
CA ASP A 38 -9.62 -12.72 3.50
C ASP A 38 -9.12 -13.94 2.69
N ASP A 39 -8.92 -13.74 1.37
CA ASP A 39 -8.51 -14.81 0.47
C ASP A 39 -6.99 -14.95 0.48
N TYR A 40 -6.51 -16.02 1.12
CA TYR A 40 -5.09 -16.28 1.30
C TYR A 40 -4.31 -16.39 -0.02
N PHE A 41 -4.89 -17.02 -1.05
CA PHE A 41 -4.20 -17.20 -2.34
C PHE A 41 -4.03 -15.88 -3.07
N ALA A 42 -5.07 -15.05 -3.09
CA ALA A 42 -5.02 -13.71 -3.65
C ALA A 42 -4.06 -12.81 -2.87
N MET A 43 -4.09 -12.87 -1.53
CA MET A 43 -3.14 -12.13 -0.69
C MET A 43 -1.70 -12.52 -1.02
N LYS A 44 -1.39 -13.82 -1.08
CA LYS A 44 -0.05 -14.32 -1.41
C LYS A 44 0.40 -13.84 -2.79
N ALA A 45 -0.44 -14.01 -3.82
CA ALA A 45 -0.10 -13.62 -5.18
C ALA A 45 0.17 -12.12 -5.31
N VAL A 46 -0.63 -11.28 -4.65
CA VAL A 46 -0.44 -9.83 -4.65
C VAL A 46 0.81 -9.44 -3.85
N ALA A 47 1.05 -10.07 -2.69
CA ALA A 47 2.24 -9.85 -1.90
C ALA A 47 3.50 -10.16 -2.74
N GLU A 48 3.57 -11.35 -3.35
CA GLU A 48 4.69 -11.74 -4.22
C GLU A 48 4.90 -10.78 -5.40
N MET A 49 3.82 -10.30 -6.02
CA MET A 49 3.88 -9.34 -7.12
C MET A 49 4.46 -7.99 -6.67
N ILE A 50 3.96 -7.45 -5.55
CA ILE A 50 4.45 -6.18 -4.99
C ILE A 50 5.90 -6.35 -4.55
N GLY A 51 6.21 -7.42 -3.81
CA GLY A 51 7.56 -7.76 -3.37
C GLY A 51 8.56 -7.80 -4.52
N LYS A 52 8.24 -8.51 -5.60
CA LYS A 52 9.09 -8.55 -6.81
C LYS A 52 9.27 -7.18 -7.45
N LYS A 53 8.24 -6.34 -7.47
CA LYS A 53 8.31 -4.99 -8.06
C LYS A 53 9.26 -4.07 -7.29
N ILE A 54 9.24 -4.17 -5.96
CA ILE A 54 10.02 -3.29 -5.08
C ILE A 54 11.34 -3.90 -4.61
N GLY A 55 11.62 -5.17 -4.96
CA GLY A 55 12.82 -5.91 -4.57
C GLY A 55 12.78 -6.50 -3.16
N VAL A 56 11.61 -6.74 -2.59
CA VAL A 56 11.42 -7.34 -1.25
C VAL A 56 10.98 -8.80 -1.39
N THR A 57 11.71 -9.70 -0.75
CA THR A 57 11.32 -11.11 -0.62
C THR A 57 10.39 -11.25 0.58
N ILE A 58 9.22 -11.86 0.36
CA ILE A 58 8.18 -12.00 1.38
C ILE A 58 7.92 -13.49 1.57
N GLU A 59 7.91 -13.93 2.82
CA GLU A 59 7.55 -15.30 3.14
C GLU A 59 6.02 -15.46 3.15
N ALA A 60 5.54 -16.66 2.79
CA ALA A 60 4.10 -16.95 2.76
C ALA A 60 3.32 -16.53 4.03
N PRO A 61 3.79 -16.80 5.27
CA PRO A 61 3.09 -16.36 6.49
C PRO A 61 3.02 -14.84 6.66
N ASP A 62 3.97 -14.09 6.10
CA ASP A 62 4.03 -12.63 6.24
C ASP A 62 3.19 -11.88 5.19
N SER A 63 2.58 -12.58 4.22
CA SER A 63 1.80 -11.98 3.14
C SER A 63 0.75 -10.99 3.66
N ARG A 64 -0.03 -11.38 4.68
CA ARG A 64 -1.07 -10.53 5.27
C ARG A 64 -0.48 -9.30 5.96
N ALA A 65 0.57 -9.49 6.77
CA ALA A 65 1.22 -8.41 7.49
C ALA A 65 1.86 -7.41 6.52
N PHE A 66 2.52 -7.92 5.47
CA PHE A 66 3.10 -7.14 4.39
C PHE A 66 2.05 -6.30 3.65
N LEU A 67 0.95 -6.92 3.21
CA LEU A 67 -0.13 -6.19 2.52
C LEU A 67 -0.78 -5.14 3.41
N THR A 68 -0.96 -5.43 4.70
CA THR A 68 -1.52 -4.47 5.67
C THR A 68 -0.59 -3.27 5.86
N ALA A 69 0.72 -3.51 6.01
CA ALA A 69 1.73 -2.46 6.07
C ALA A 69 1.72 -1.60 4.81
N TYR A 70 1.73 -2.26 3.65
CA TYR A 70 1.76 -1.61 2.35
C TYR A 70 0.50 -0.76 2.11
N TYR A 71 -0.67 -1.28 2.46
CA TYR A 71 -1.95 -0.56 2.38
C TYR A 71 -1.92 0.75 3.17
N GLY A 72 -1.46 0.69 4.44
CA GLY A 72 -1.42 1.86 5.32
C GLY A 72 -0.48 2.95 4.80
N GLU A 73 0.73 2.56 4.40
CA GLU A 73 1.73 3.49 3.85
C GLU A 73 1.28 4.07 2.50
N LEU A 74 0.76 3.24 1.59
CA LEU A 74 0.27 3.67 0.28
C LEU A 74 -0.90 4.66 0.40
N ARG A 75 -1.86 4.36 1.27
CA ARG A 75 -2.99 5.26 1.53
C ARG A 75 -2.49 6.62 2.04
N ALA A 76 -1.64 6.63 3.07
CA ALA A 76 -1.07 7.86 3.61
C ALA A 76 -0.24 8.64 2.57
N HIS A 77 0.47 7.94 1.70
CA HIS A 77 1.22 8.54 0.60
C HIS A 77 0.29 9.21 -0.43
N LEU A 78 -0.76 8.52 -0.87
CA LEU A 78 -1.74 9.05 -1.82
C LEU A 78 -2.51 10.23 -1.24
N GLU A 79 -2.92 10.17 0.03
CA GLU A 79 -3.55 11.29 0.73
C GLU A 79 -2.62 12.53 0.75
N ARG A 80 -1.33 12.35 1.08
CA ARG A 80 -0.35 13.44 1.02
C ARG A 80 -0.15 13.97 -0.41
N LYS A 81 -0.11 13.09 -1.41
CA LYS A 81 0.03 13.47 -2.83
C LYS A 81 -1.17 14.29 -3.31
N LEU A 82 -2.39 13.94 -2.90
CA LEU A 82 -3.60 14.70 -3.21
C LEU A 82 -3.55 16.10 -2.56
N LEU A 83 -3.17 16.19 -1.29
CA LEU A 83 -3.00 17.47 -0.58
C LEU A 83 -1.95 18.38 -1.24
N LEU A 84 -0.85 17.82 -1.72
CA LEU A 84 0.21 18.55 -2.43
C LEU A 84 -0.19 18.90 -3.87
N GLY A 85 -0.93 18.03 -4.56
CA GLY A 85 -1.45 18.25 -5.91
C GLY A 85 -2.45 19.39 -5.96
N ASN A 86 -3.37 19.46 -4.99
CA ASN A 86 -4.33 20.56 -4.87
C ASN A 86 -3.64 21.91 -4.64
N ARG A 87 -2.55 21.96 -3.85
CA ARG A 87 -1.80 23.20 -3.63
C ARG A 87 -1.11 23.76 -4.87
N LYS A 88 -0.73 22.90 -5.83
CA LYS A 88 -0.15 23.36 -7.10
C LYS A 88 -1.23 23.88 -8.06
N ALA A 89 -2.42 23.29 -8.08
CA ALA A 89 -3.54 23.79 -8.88
C ALA A 89 -3.97 25.20 -8.44
N ASP A 90 -3.96 25.48 -7.14
CA ASP A 90 -4.30 26.80 -6.59
C ASP A 90 -3.30 27.92 -6.96
N LYS A 91 -2.04 27.60 -7.29
CA LYS A 91 -1.02 28.60 -7.63
C LYS A 91 -1.02 29.06 -9.09
N TYR A 92 -1.76 28.40 -9.98
CA TYR A 92 -1.91 28.82 -11.39
C TYR A 92 -3.25 29.52 -11.67
N ALA A 93 -3.99 29.88 -10.62
CA ALA A 93 -5.25 30.59 -10.72
C ALA A 93 -5.14 32.09 -10.35
N GLN A 94 -3.94 32.68 -10.40
CA GLN A 94 -3.75 34.12 -10.17
C GLN A 94 -3.08 34.80 -11.36
#